data_AF-A0A242K335-F1
#
_entry.id   AF-A0A242K335-F1
#
_cell.length_a   1.000
_cell.length_b   1.000
_cell.length_c   1.000
_cell.angle_alpha   90.00
_cell.angle_beta   90.00
_cell.angle_gamma   90.00
#
_symmetry.space_group_name_H-M   'P 1'
#
loop_
_entity.id
_entity.type
_entity.pdbx_description
1 polymer ?
#
loop_
_entity_poly.entity_id
_entity_poly.type
_entity_poly.pdbx_seq_one_letter_code
_entity_poly.pdbx_strand_id
1 'polypeptide(L)'
;MKGKLLAYGFQVTEEDGEQCLVKVISKIGDRFKTRLRWHEEEPEKIYIDRHFTRGLETISESDVITNHNELHSGAKDDWLAFKKDFPEIKSFM
;
A
#
# COMPACT_ATOMS: atom_id res chain seq x y z
N MET A 1 1.08 16.51 -1.09
CA MET A 1 1.08 15.12 -0.61
C MET A 1 2.29 14.34 -1.09
N LYS A 2 2.50 14.24 -2.42
CA LYS A 2 3.66 13.62 -3.10
C LYS A 2 5.00 13.73 -2.37
N GLY A 3 5.47 14.94 -2.04
CA GLY A 3 6.76 15.14 -1.36
C GLY A 3 6.86 14.47 0.02
N LYS A 4 5.76 14.43 0.79
CA LYS A 4 5.73 13.72 2.08
C LYS A 4 5.80 12.20 1.90
N LEU A 5 5.10 11.67 0.88
CA LEU A 5 5.12 10.25 0.56
C LEU A 5 6.50 9.79 0.07
N LEU A 6 7.17 10.60 -0.76
CA LEU A 6 8.56 10.33 -1.18
C LEU A 6 9.51 10.27 0.03
N ALA A 7 9.38 11.23 0.97
CA ALA A 7 10.16 11.22 2.21
C ALA A 7 9.84 10.01 3.11
N TYR A 8 8.61 9.51 3.05
CA TYR A 8 8.17 8.29 3.76
C TYR A 8 8.66 6.99 3.09
N GLY A 9 9.32 7.08 1.93
CA GLY A 9 9.91 5.94 1.22
C GLY A 9 9.06 5.40 0.07
N PHE A 10 8.05 6.14 -0.41
CA PHE A 10 7.45 5.86 -1.71
C PHE A 10 8.43 6.18 -2.83
N GLN A 11 8.34 5.43 -3.92
CA GLN A 11 9.13 5.62 -5.13
C GLN A 11 8.22 5.97 -6.29
N VAL A 12 8.70 6.83 -7.19
CA VAL A 12 8.00 7.11 -8.45
C VAL A 12 8.10 5.89 -9.35
N THR A 13 6.97 5.47 -9.89
CA THR A 13 6.87 4.42 -10.91
C THR A 13 5.89 4.87 -12.00
N GLU A 14 5.95 4.20 -13.13
CA GLU A 14 4.96 4.33 -14.21
C GLU A 14 4.19 3.00 -14.30
N GLU A 15 2.86 3.06 -14.22
CA GLU A 15 1.98 1.91 -14.42
C GLU A 15 0.88 2.30 -15.41
N ASP A 16 0.67 1.46 -16.43
CA ASP A 16 -0.33 1.69 -17.48
C ASP A 16 -0.22 3.06 -18.20
N GLY A 17 1.00 3.62 -18.24
CA GLY A 17 1.28 4.93 -18.84
C GLY A 17 1.01 6.12 -17.89
N GLU A 18 0.67 5.86 -16.63
CA GLU A 18 0.43 6.87 -15.61
C GLU A 18 1.51 6.85 -14.53
N GLN A 19 1.98 8.04 -14.16
CA GLN A 19 2.98 8.18 -13.10
C GLN A 19 2.30 8.07 -11.72
N CYS A 20 2.70 7.08 -10.93
CA CYS A 20 2.21 6.88 -9.58
C CYS A 20 3.36 6.73 -8.56
N LEU A 21 3.04 6.82 -7.28
CA LEU A 21 3.96 6.58 -6.18
C LEU A 21 3.67 5.20 -5.57
N VAL A 22 4.68 4.36 -5.46
CA VAL A 22 4.54 3.00 -4.90
C VAL A 22 5.53 2.79 -3.76
N LYS A 23 5.04 2.21 -2.67
CA LYS A 23 5.85 1.69 -1.55
C LYS A 23 5.59 0.21 -1.41
N VAL A 24 6.61 -0.60 -1.68
CA VAL A 24 6.53 -2.06 -1.45
C VAL A 24 6.70 -2.33 0.04
N ILE A 25 5.80 -3.13 0.60
CA ILE A 25 5.87 -3.62 1.97
C ILE A 25 6.13 -5.11 1.90
N SER A 26 7.26 -5.54 2.46
CA SER A 26 7.59 -6.94 2.60
C SER A 26 8.36 -7.16 3.89
N LYS A 27 7.85 -8.02 4.76
CA LYS A 27 8.57 -8.52 5.93
C LYS A 27 8.97 -9.98 5.69
N ILE A 28 10.10 -10.40 6.25
CA ILE A 28 10.52 -11.80 6.21
C ILE A 28 9.44 -12.64 6.89
N GLY A 29 8.86 -13.60 6.18
CA GLY A 29 7.76 -14.45 6.66
C GLY A 29 6.38 -14.10 6.08
N ASP A 30 6.21 -12.93 5.46
CA ASP A 30 4.97 -12.62 4.75
C ASP A 30 4.83 -13.52 3.51
N ARG A 31 3.67 -14.16 3.36
CA ARG A 31 3.40 -15.06 2.23
C ARG A 31 3.24 -14.30 0.91
N PHE A 32 2.81 -13.05 1.01
CA PHE A 32 2.52 -12.20 -0.13
C PHE A 32 3.27 -10.88 0.00
N LYS A 33 3.65 -10.32 -1.15
CA LYS A 33 4.15 -8.95 -1.19
C LYS A 33 2.95 -8.01 -1.28
N THR A 34 2.93 -7.00 -0.43
CA THR A 34 1.92 -5.95 -0.48
C THR A 34 2.60 -4.68 -0.95
N ARG A 35 1.87 -3.80 -1.63
CA ARG A 35 2.34 -2.48 -1.99
C ARG A 35 1.24 -1.46 -1.76
N LEU A 36 1.65 -0.27 -1.33
CA LEU A 36 0.79 0.90 -1.30
C LEU A 36 1.03 1.68 -2.57
N ARG A 37 -0.03 2.05 -3.28
CA ARG A 37 0.02 2.81 -4.53
C ARG A 37 -0.82 4.07 -4.41
N TRP A 38 -0.26 5.20 -4.80
CA TRP A 38 -0.86 6.53 -4.69
C TRP A 38 -0.77 7.26 -6.03
N HIS A 39 -1.86 7.94 -6.39
CA HIS A 39 -1.98 8.71 -7.62
C HIS A 39 -2.13 10.20 -7.31
N GLU A 40 -1.51 11.05 -8.14
CA GLU A 40 -1.54 12.50 -7.92
C GLU A 40 -2.92 13.11 -8.16
N GLU A 41 -3.73 12.46 -9.01
CA GLU A 41 -5.11 12.87 -9.31
C GLU A 41 -6.10 12.57 -8.17
N GLU A 42 -5.78 11.63 -7.28
CA GLU A 42 -6.59 11.26 -6.12
C GLU A 42 -5.78 11.34 -4.82
N PRO A 43 -5.37 12.56 -4.41
CA PRO A 43 -4.35 12.73 -3.39
C PRO A 43 -4.76 12.26 -1.99
N GLU A 44 -6.06 12.18 -1.71
CA GLU A 44 -6.63 11.65 -0.47
C GLU A 44 -6.79 10.12 -0.44
N LYS A 45 -6.48 9.41 -1.53
CA LYS A 45 -6.69 7.96 -1.63
C LYS A 45 -5.38 7.20 -1.76
N ILE A 46 -5.38 6.00 -1.22
CA ILE A 46 -4.31 5.03 -1.43
C ILE A 46 -4.86 3.65 -1.70
N TYR A 47 -4.22 2.97 -2.64
CA TYR A 47 -4.55 1.63 -3.08
C TYR A 47 -3.62 0.65 -2.39
N ILE A 48 -4.19 -0.38 -1.77
CA ILE A 48 -3.41 -1.44 -1.15
C ILE A 48 -3.47 -2.62 -2.11
N ASP A 49 -2.38 -2.86 -2.83
CA ASP A 49 -2.30 -3.98 -3.77
C ASP A 49 -1.54 -5.15 -3.16
N ARG A 50 -2.08 -6.35 -3.33
CA ARG A 50 -1.48 -7.61 -2.94
C ARG A 50 -1.02 -8.37 -4.17
N HIS A 51 0.24 -8.81 -4.18
CA HIS A 51 0.75 -9.75 -5.18
C HIS A 51 0.51 -11.19 -4.74
N PHE A 52 -0.05 -11.99 -5.64
CA PHE A 52 -0.12 -13.44 -5.53
C PHE A 52 0.28 -14.08 -6.86
N THR A 53 0.33 -15.41 -6.90
CA THR A 53 0.87 -16.16 -8.03
C THR A 53 0.17 -15.87 -9.36
N ARG A 54 -1.10 -15.45 -9.32
CA ARG A 54 -1.91 -15.13 -10.50
C ARG A 54 -1.89 -13.65 -10.91
N GLY A 55 -1.21 -12.79 -10.16
CA GLY A 55 -1.11 -11.36 -10.49
C GLY A 55 -1.27 -10.46 -9.26
N LEU A 56 -1.86 -9.30 -9.50
CA LEU A 56 -2.07 -8.23 -8.54
C LEU A 56 -3.57 -8.00 -8.33
N GLU A 57 -4.00 -7.77 -7.10
CA GLU A 57 -5.36 -7.37 -6.73
C GLU A 57 -5.26 -6.28 -5.68
N THR A 58 -6.05 -5.25 -5.85
CA THR A 58 -6.28 -4.27 -4.80
C THR A 58 -7.23 -4.88 -3.78
N ILE A 59 -6.88 -4.81 -2.51
CA ILE A 59 -7.64 -5.37 -1.39
C ILE A 59 -8.11 -4.26 -0.46
N SER A 60 -9.11 -4.56 0.37
CA SER A 60 -9.63 -3.60 1.35
C SER A 60 -8.68 -3.40 2.53
N GLU A 61 -8.80 -2.26 3.22
CA GLU A 61 -8.12 -2.05 4.50
C GLU A 61 -8.48 -3.15 5.52
N SER A 62 -9.74 -3.59 5.53
CA SER A 62 -10.21 -4.64 6.42
C SER A 62 -9.49 -5.97 6.18
N ASP A 63 -9.18 -6.32 4.93
CA ASP A 63 -8.43 -7.53 4.59
C ASP A 63 -7.00 -7.50 5.16
N VAL A 64 -6.34 -6.34 5.08
CA VAL A 64 -5.00 -6.16 5.65
C VAL A 64 -5.03 -6.23 7.17
N ILE A 65 -5.99 -5.54 7.80
CA ILE A 65 -6.09 -5.47 9.27
C ILE A 65 -6.48 -6.82 9.88
N THR A 66 -7.43 -7.52 9.25
CA THR A 66 -7.87 -8.83 9.74
C THR A 66 -6.73 -9.83 9.67
N ASN A 67 -5.85 -9.69 8.67
CA ASN A 67 -4.64 -10.50 8.51
C ASN A 67 -4.92 -12.00 8.70
N HIS A 68 -5.94 -12.50 7.99
CA HIS A 68 -6.35 -13.90 8.11
C HIS A 68 -5.15 -14.83 7.94
N ASN A 69 -4.86 -15.64 8.97
CA ASN A 69 -3.74 -16.58 9.03
C ASN A 69 -2.34 -15.93 8.98
N GLU A 70 -2.20 -14.67 9.43
CA GLU A 70 -0.91 -13.97 9.54
C GLU A 70 -0.16 -13.77 8.21
N LEU A 71 -0.88 -13.82 7.09
CA LEU A 71 -0.29 -13.84 5.75
C LEU A 71 0.37 -12.52 5.32
N HIS A 72 0.09 -11.42 6.03
CA HIS A 72 0.51 -10.05 5.73
C HIS A 72 0.91 -9.26 6.98
N SER A 73 1.53 -9.93 7.96
CA SER A 73 1.89 -9.30 9.24
C SER A 73 2.69 -7.99 9.07
N GLY A 74 3.64 -7.95 8.12
CA GLY A 74 4.38 -6.74 7.80
C GLY A 74 3.52 -5.64 7.16
N ALA A 75 2.61 -6.01 6.27
CA ALA A 75 1.70 -5.06 5.65
C ALA A 75 0.75 -4.40 6.65
N LYS A 76 0.26 -5.17 7.64
CA LYS A 76 -0.58 -4.63 8.71
C LYS A 76 0.17 -3.63 9.58
N ASP A 77 1.37 -3.99 10.06
CA ASP A 77 2.17 -3.11 10.92
C ASP A 77 2.49 -1.78 10.20
N ASP A 78 2.94 -1.88 8.94
CA ASP A 78 3.29 -0.73 8.12
C ASP A 78 2.07 0.13 7.77
N TRP A 79 0.92 -0.50 7.48
CA TRP A 79 -0.34 0.21 7.24
C TRP A 79 -0.81 1.01 8.45
N LEU A 80 -0.74 0.41 9.65
CA LEU A 80 -1.13 1.10 10.88
C LEU A 80 -0.20 2.30 11.18
N ALA A 81 1.11 2.15 10.93
CA ALA A 81 2.05 3.26 11.03
C ALA A 81 1.74 4.35 10.00
N PHE A 82 1.52 3.97 8.74
CA PHE A 82 1.17 4.88 7.67
C PHE A 82 -0.10 5.69 8.00
N LYS A 83 -1.16 5.04 8.50
CA LYS A 83 -2.40 5.71 8.90
C LYS A 83 -2.22 6.70 10.04
N LYS A 84 -1.25 6.47 10.92
CA LYS A 84 -0.92 7.40 12.01
C LYS A 84 -0.21 8.65 11.49
N ASP A 85 0.67 8.50 10.50
CA ASP A 85 1.44 9.61 9.93
C ASP A 85 0.66 10.37 8.84
N PHE A 86 -0.32 9.72 8.21
CA PHE A 86 -1.18 10.27 7.16
C PHE A 86 -2.67 10.01 7.44
N PRO A 87 -3.23 10.57 8.54
CA PRO A 87 -4.63 10.35 8.90
C PRO A 87 -5.63 10.89 7.86
N GLU A 88 -5.23 11.86 7.05
CA GLU A 88 -6.05 12.42 5.96
C GLU A 88 -6.23 11.46 4.77
N ILE A 89 -5.33 10.48 4.60
CA ILE A 89 -5.38 9.52 3.49
C ILE A 89 -6.28 8.34 3.87
N LYS A 90 -7.15 7.93 2.94
CA LYS A 90 -8.07 6.80 3.09
C LYS A 90 -7.70 5.67 2.13
N SER A 91 -7.96 4.43 2.51
CA SER A 91 -7.94 3.32 1.55
C SER A 91 -9.05 3.54 0.52
N PHE A 92 -8.78 3.18 -0.73
CA PHE A 92 -9.77 3.27 -1.81
C PHE A 92 -10.94 2.28 -1.61
N MET A 93 -10.67 1.11 -1.03
CA MET A 93 -11.64 0.05 -0.73
C MET A 93 -12.01 -0.03 0.74
#